data_AF-A0A5N5IW00-F1
#
_entry.id   AF-A0A5N5IW00-F1
#
_cell.length_a   1.000
_cell.length_b   1.000
_cell.length_c   1.000
_cell.angle_alpha   90.00
_cell.angle_beta   90.00
_cell.angle_gamma   90.00
#
_symmetry.space_group_name_H-M   'P 1'
#
loop_
_entity.id
_entity.type
_entity.pdbx_description
1 polymer ?
#
loop_
_entity_poly.entity_id
_entity_poly.type
_entity_poly.pdbx_seq_one_letter_code
_entity_poly.pdbx_strand_id
1 'polypeptide(L)'
;MSYTKIDPTKRFFSRLKLWIIVPISLFFFLNAAMAPKKELPLPMDSAPLPYVDTDGDGISDDIDEDDDNDGIPDLFEDGCEINTAFGTPPATVPTTNYVTSIYTNYNGFWSSSAGSINPQSYDNVSTLLAFTVGSKTYATGVNSTAMIDSDSNGLFDLMDTDGNGTGDISVEETSWTALRPVTKIKSGIRLEGRAIDGNTSSAVGPLLTTGGIPFNPYLYEGERGLDMSYAIANIGNAWYFRLGGTNTPAYGDGQVDILLTQGAQLGSGSNYNRLHLLDEDGNYLGNGVEINWNTTPIVGNSIVDQYNVNDSPNASNSKKNIRLAGVELAEFGLTPAERARAVIFRLEISANADPIFFVVNDNSFITTCTPLDTDGDGLANSIDLDSDNDGILDAVEAGHGQTLVAGRVPGAVGTDGIPNAVQAPSQYDNGTINYEILDSNNDNILDYVSTDSDADGCNDVMEAGFTDGDNDGFLGTSPVSIDAWGVVTGQGGYTAPHDGDGNGIFDYREAGDSPGILAAPSNMVIFDGQSGNIAITVDDTTSFQWQLSTDNGLTFSDLSDSATYSGTDTATLTINNVGMEMEGYRYRLVLFNDAYVCDPSAISDAITLDVRVASMITNRKITFRVDKEGS
;
A
#
# COMPACT_ATOMS: atom_id res chain seq x y z
N MET A 1 62.74 16.49 -43.10
CA MET A 1 61.72 17.56 -43.07
C MET A 1 60.96 17.36 -41.78
N SER A 2 61.43 17.91 -40.66
CA SER A 2 61.40 19.33 -40.22
C SER A 2 60.04 19.61 -39.54
N TYR A 3 59.95 20.04 -38.28
CA TYR A 3 60.79 21.02 -37.59
C TYR A 3 61.09 20.66 -36.11
N THR A 4 62.38 20.83 -35.79
CA THR A 4 63.10 21.21 -34.54
C THR A 4 62.33 21.83 -33.35
N LYS A 5 62.80 21.89 -32.08
CA LYS A 5 63.89 21.29 -31.26
C LYS A 5 63.88 22.03 -29.89
N ILE A 6 63.73 21.29 -28.77
CA ILE A 6 64.35 21.35 -27.42
C ILE A 6 64.61 22.72 -26.68
N ASP A 7 64.25 22.74 -25.38
CA ASP A 7 65.10 23.06 -24.18
C ASP A 7 64.72 24.26 -23.25
N PRO A 8 65.31 24.46 -22.03
CA PRO A 8 64.69 24.20 -20.72
C PRO A 8 64.87 25.37 -19.69
N THR A 9 64.58 25.11 -18.41
CA THR A 9 65.12 25.75 -17.17
C THR A 9 64.58 27.11 -16.61
N LYS A 10 64.36 27.07 -15.27
CA LYS A 10 64.58 28.11 -14.21
C LYS A 10 63.47 29.11 -13.79
N ARG A 11 62.97 28.86 -12.56
CA ARG A 11 62.75 29.74 -11.36
C ARG A 11 62.30 31.21 -11.54
N PHE A 12 61.25 31.65 -10.83
CA PHE A 12 61.34 32.52 -9.61
C PHE A 12 59.96 32.98 -9.06
N PHE A 13 59.96 33.32 -7.75
CA PHE A 13 58.88 33.78 -6.86
C PHE A 13 58.17 35.10 -7.24
N SER A 14 56.88 35.24 -6.89
CA SER A 14 56.36 36.10 -5.80
C SER A 14 54.92 36.62 -6.05
N ARG A 15 54.09 36.59 -5.00
CA ARG A 15 52.73 37.15 -4.93
C ARG A 15 52.79 38.62 -4.49
N LEU A 16 52.02 39.49 -5.15
CA LEU A 16 51.81 40.89 -4.73
C LEU A 16 50.32 41.10 -4.37
N LYS A 17 50.06 41.55 -3.13
CA LYS A 17 48.76 42.00 -2.61
C LYS A 17 48.52 43.47 -3.00
N LEU A 18 47.28 43.81 -3.35
CA LEU A 18 46.82 45.18 -3.59
C LEU A 18 45.97 45.68 -2.41
N TRP A 19 46.22 46.92 -1.97
CA TRP A 19 45.57 47.64 -0.87
C TRP A 19 44.51 48.63 -1.40
N ILE A 20 43.37 48.79 -0.72
CA ILE A 20 42.57 50.03 -0.68
C ILE A 20 42.04 50.27 0.75
N ILE A 21 42.08 51.54 1.18
CA ILE A 21 41.92 52.12 2.52
C ILE A 21 40.56 52.82 2.64
N VAL A 22 39.88 52.79 3.80
CA VAL A 22 38.91 53.81 4.28
C VAL A 22 38.99 53.93 5.83
N PRO A 23 38.83 55.12 6.48
CA PRO A 23 39.54 55.47 7.72
C PRO A 23 38.73 55.38 9.03
N ILE A 24 39.47 55.45 10.14
CA ILE A 24 39.03 55.37 11.54
C ILE A 24 38.76 56.77 12.12
N SER A 25 37.66 56.92 12.88
CA SER A 25 37.46 58.01 13.85
C SER A 25 37.16 57.47 15.26
N LEU A 26 37.94 58.02 16.19
CA LEU A 26 38.16 57.84 17.63
C LEU A 26 36.94 58.17 18.54
N PHE A 27 36.68 57.42 19.64
CA PHE A 27 36.65 57.88 21.07
C PHE A 27 35.98 56.90 22.08
N PHE A 28 36.81 56.41 23.02
CA PHE A 28 36.67 56.09 24.48
C PHE A 28 35.39 55.63 25.24
N PHE A 29 35.66 54.64 26.14
CA PHE A 29 35.08 54.23 27.45
C PHE A 29 33.68 53.58 27.53
N LEU A 30 33.62 52.29 27.91
CA LEU A 30 33.25 51.85 29.27
C LEU A 30 33.55 50.36 29.51
N ASN A 31 34.15 50.06 30.66
CA ASN A 31 34.35 48.71 31.18
C ASN A 31 33.04 48.28 31.86
N ALA A 32 32.42 47.18 31.43
CA ALA A 32 31.32 46.53 32.16
C ALA A 32 31.50 45.02 32.08
N ALA A 33 31.54 44.39 33.25
CA ALA A 33 31.67 42.96 33.46
C ALA A 33 30.65 42.17 32.62
N MET A 34 31.12 41.15 31.89
CA MET A 34 30.26 40.10 31.36
C MET A 34 29.72 39.29 32.54
N ALA A 35 28.48 39.59 32.94
CA ALA A 35 27.65 38.68 33.71
C ALA A 35 27.44 37.38 32.90
N PRO A 36 27.32 36.21 33.55
CA PRO A 36 27.00 34.97 32.85
C PRO A 36 25.68 35.17 32.10
N LYS A 37 25.66 34.81 30.82
CA LYS A 37 24.41 34.74 30.06
C LYS A 37 23.49 33.82 30.85
N LYS A 38 22.39 34.39 31.35
CA LYS A 38 21.23 33.62 31.79
C LYS A 38 20.77 32.86 30.54
N GLU A 39 21.05 31.57 30.48
CA GLU A 39 20.46 30.69 29.48
C GLU A 39 18.95 30.90 29.56
N LEU A 40 18.37 31.35 28.45
CA LEU A 40 16.94 31.30 28.28
C LEU A 40 16.54 29.82 28.31
N PRO A 41 15.43 29.45 28.97
CA PRO A 41 14.91 28.09 28.87
C PRO A 41 14.77 27.74 27.39
N LEU A 42 15.27 26.56 27.01
CA LEU A 42 15.03 26.01 25.69
C LEU A 42 13.51 25.99 25.43
N PRO A 43 13.05 26.38 24.23
CA PRO A 43 11.67 26.19 23.86
C PRO A 43 11.33 24.71 24.01
N MET A 44 10.15 24.42 24.58
CA MET A 44 9.62 23.06 24.70
C MET A 44 9.74 22.37 23.34
N ASP A 45 10.49 21.27 23.35
CA ASP A 45 10.76 20.45 22.18
C ASP A 45 9.45 19.83 21.69
N SER A 46 9.33 19.81 20.36
CA SER A 46 8.35 19.14 19.50
C SER A 46 6.91 18.95 20.01
N ALA A 47 5.96 19.67 19.40
CA ALA A 47 4.64 19.07 19.17
C ALA A 47 4.83 17.71 18.44
N PRO A 48 3.95 16.71 18.66
CA PRO A 48 3.98 15.46 17.91
C PRO A 48 4.14 15.75 16.42
N LEU A 49 4.92 14.93 15.70
CA LEU A 49 4.92 14.98 14.24
C LEU A 49 3.46 14.92 13.78
N PRO A 50 3.03 15.75 12.80
CA PRO A 50 1.68 15.63 12.27
C PRO A 50 1.54 14.20 11.73
N TYR A 51 0.58 13.47 12.29
CA TYR A 51 0.13 12.19 11.74
C TYR A 51 -0.34 12.43 10.30
N VAL A 52 0.08 11.56 9.38
CA VAL A 52 -0.42 11.62 8.00
C VAL A 52 -1.88 11.16 8.05
N ASP A 53 -2.70 11.87 7.30
CA ASP A 53 -4.15 11.72 7.12
C ASP A 53 -4.33 12.08 5.64
N THR A 54 -4.16 11.07 4.80
CA THR A 54 -3.94 11.22 3.37
C THR A 54 -5.22 11.77 2.71
N ASP A 55 -6.36 11.16 2.99
CA ASP A 55 -7.67 11.54 2.49
C ASP A 55 -8.31 12.80 3.14
N GLY A 56 -7.87 13.16 4.34
CA GLY A 56 -8.36 14.31 5.11
C GLY A 56 -9.66 14.05 5.86
N ASP A 57 -10.02 12.80 6.15
CA ASP A 57 -11.26 12.44 6.84
C ASP A 57 -11.20 12.68 8.37
N GLY A 58 -9.99 12.86 8.90
CA GLY A 58 -9.70 13.10 10.31
C GLY A 58 -9.26 11.87 11.11
N ILE A 59 -9.07 10.74 10.45
CA ILE A 59 -8.38 9.53 10.91
C ILE A 59 -6.96 9.55 10.30
N SER A 60 -5.99 8.95 10.98
CA SER A 60 -4.61 8.94 10.49
C SER A 60 -4.30 7.61 9.82
N ASP A 61 -3.43 7.63 8.82
CA ASP A 61 -3.15 6.46 7.97
C ASP A 61 -2.65 5.21 8.74
N ASP A 62 -2.14 5.37 9.97
CA ASP A 62 -1.77 4.22 10.80
C ASP A 62 -2.97 3.50 11.45
N ILE A 63 -4.17 4.00 11.21
CA ILE A 63 -5.43 3.66 11.87
C ILE A 63 -6.60 3.61 10.88
N ASP A 64 -6.56 4.43 9.83
CA ASP A 64 -7.49 4.32 8.72
C ASP A 64 -7.44 2.90 8.14
N GLU A 65 -8.56 2.48 7.56
CA GLU A 65 -8.68 1.16 6.91
C GLU A 65 -8.94 1.32 5.39
N ASP A 66 -8.88 2.57 4.88
CA ASP A 66 -9.08 2.99 3.48
C ASP A 66 -8.41 4.38 3.30
N ASP A 67 -7.07 4.38 3.26
CA ASP A 67 -6.20 5.56 3.41
C ASP A 67 -6.41 6.66 2.34
N ASP A 68 -6.93 6.30 1.17
CA ASP A 68 -7.26 7.22 0.09
C ASP A 68 -8.75 7.42 -0.15
N ASN A 69 -9.62 6.69 0.56
CA ASN A 69 -11.07 6.79 0.50
C ASN A 69 -11.64 6.47 -0.90
N ASP A 70 -10.99 5.61 -1.67
CA ASP A 70 -11.46 5.14 -2.96
C ASP A 70 -12.55 4.05 -2.83
N GLY A 71 -12.70 3.47 -1.64
CA GLY A 71 -13.71 2.47 -1.30
C GLY A 71 -13.21 1.02 -1.37
N ILE A 72 -11.94 0.80 -1.73
CA ILE A 72 -11.17 -0.41 -1.51
C ILE A 72 -10.48 -0.26 -0.15
N PRO A 73 -10.68 -1.21 0.77
CA PRO A 73 -9.95 -1.17 2.04
C PRO A 73 -8.49 -1.57 1.87
N ASP A 74 -7.60 -0.94 2.63
CA ASP A 74 -6.14 -1.20 2.65
C ASP A 74 -5.79 -2.69 2.86
N LEU A 75 -6.69 -3.48 3.46
CA LEU A 75 -6.55 -4.94 3.58
C LEU A 75 -6.48 -5.68 2.25
N PHE A 76 -7.03 -5.09 1.20
CA PHE A 76 -7.01 -5.62 -0.15
C PHE A 76 -5.87 -4.99 -0.96
N GLU A 77 -5.57 -3.70 -0.79
CA GLU A 77 -4.50 -3.01 -1.53
C GLU A 77 -3.12 -3.32 -1.01
N ASP A 78 -2.99 -3.39 0.31
CA ASP A 78 -1.72 -3.65 0.91
C ASP A 78 -1.69 -5.07 1.49
N GLY A 79 -0.53 -5.72 1.39
CA GLY A 79 -0.20 -6.85 2.27
C GLY A 79 -0.07 -6.42 3.73
N CYS A 80 -0.55 -5.20 4.04
CA CYS A 80 -0.27 -4.43 5.21
C CYS A 80 -1.39 -4.22 6.24
N GLU A 81 -2.60 -4.66 5.99
CA GLU A 81 -3.56 -4.79 7.09
C GLU A 81 -3.66 -6.21 7.62
N ILE A 82 -4.40 -6.36 8.72
CA ILE A 82 -4.50 -7.61 9.45
C ILE A 82 -5.97 -7.97 9.69
N ASN A 83 -6.33 -9.22 9.45
CA ASN A 83 -7.67 -9.69 9.79
C ASN A 83 -7.89 -9.63 11.31
N THR A 84 -8.88 -8.86 11.76
CA THR A 84 -9.18 -8.69 13.20
C THR A 84 -10.12 -9.76 13.79
N ALA A 85 -10.58 -10.72 12.98
CA ALA A 85 -11.50 -11.80 13.39
C ALA A 85 -10.77 -12.98 14.08
N PHE A 86 -10.16 -12.72 15.23
CA PHE A 86 -9.33 -13.72 15.91
C PHE A 86 -10.12 -14.86 16.59
N GLY A 87 -9.53 -16.06 16.57
CA GLY A 87 -10.01 -17.22 17.32
C GLY A 87 -9.83 -17.12 18.85
N THR A 88 -9.94 -18.25 19.56
CA THR A 88 -9.67 -18.30 21.02
C THR A 88 -8.17 -18.37 21.29
N PRO A 89 -7.59 -17.48 22.14
CA PRO A 89 -6.16 -17.53 22.45
C PRO A 89 -5.70 -18.86 23.06
N PRO A 90 -4.49 -19.35 22.72
CA PRO A 90 -3.90 -20.54 23.33
C PRO A 90 -3.50 -20.28 24.80
N ALA A 91 -3.13 -21.35 25.51
CA ALA A 91 -2.59 -21.24 26.87
C ALA A 91 -1.28 -20.43 26.88
N THR A 92 -0.99 -19.80 28.02
CA THR A 92 0.19 -18.97 28.21
C THR A 92 1.26 -19.63 29.08
N VAL A 93 2.52 -19.31 28.82
CA VAL A 93 3.67 -19.65 29.67
C VAL A 93 4.16 -18.39 30.40
N PRO A 94 4.58 -18.46 31.67
CA PRO A 94 5.07 -17.29 32.38
C PRO A 94 6.50 -16.95 31.95
N THR A 95 6.77 -15.66 31.74
CA THR A 95 8.15 -15.17 31.62
C THR A 95 8.70 -14.70 32.98
N THR A 96 10.00 -14.86 33.18
CA THR A 96 10.74 -14.36 34.35
C THR A 96 11.90 -13.43 33.99
N ASN A 97 11.96 -12.99 32.73
CA ASN A 97 13.00 -12.11 32.20
C ASN A 97 12.75 -10.66 32.64
N TYR A 98 12.74 -10.42 33.95
CA TYR A 98 12.46 -9.11 34.52
C TYR A 98 13.63 -8.15 34.31
N VAL A 99 13.30 -6.90 33.98
CA VAL A 99 14.29 -5.83 33.97
C VAL A 99 14.67 -5.47 35.40
N THR A 100 15.97 -5.32 35.65
CA THR A 100 16.51 -4.97 36.97
C THR A 100 17.06 -3.56 37.02
N SER A 101 17.42 -2.95 35.89
CA SER A 101 17.93 -1.58 35.81
C SER A 101 17.43 -0.91 34.53
N ILE A 102 17.20 0.40 34.60
CA ILE A 102 16.86 1.24 33.45
C ILE A 102 17.72 2.50 33.45
N TYR A 103 18.01 2.99 32.24
CA TYR A 103 18.85 4.14 31.97
C TYR A 103 18.11 5.04 30.98
N THR A 104 18.04 6.34 31.26
CA THR A 104 17.27 7.31 30.44
C THR A 104 18.06 8.60 30.27
N ASN A 105 17.65 9.42 29.31
CA ASN A 105 18.20 10.77 29.08
C ASN A 105 17.60 11.86 29.99
N TYR A 106 16.75 11.51 30.96
CA TYR A 106 16.10 12.48 31.84
C TYR A 106 17.13 13.34 32.59
N ASN A 107 17.02 14.67 32.47
CA ASN A 107 17.99 15.64 32.99
C ASN A 107 19.45 15.35 32.58
N GLY A 108 19.66 14.89 31.35
CA GLY A 108 20.95 14.56 30.77
C GLY A 108 21.32 13.09 30.96
N PHE A 109 21.18 12.57 32.18
CA PHE A 109 21.34 11.15 32.47
C PHE A 109 20.64 10.79 33.78
N TRP A 110 19.86 9.71 33.74
CA TRP A 110 19.19 9.16 34.91
C TRP A 110 19.20 7.64 34.86
N SER A 111 19.53 7.02 35.98
CA SER A 111 19.49 5.57 36.14
C SER A 111 18.78 5.18 37.43
N SER A 112 18.16 4.01 37.42
CA SER A 112 17.48 3.43 38.59
C SER A 112 17.45 1.91 38.48
N SER A 113 17.42 1.22 39.61
CA SER A 113 17.46 -0.24 39.65
C SER A 113 16.59 -0.84 40.75
N ALA A 114 16.15 -2.08 40.52
CA ALA A 114 15.49 -2.89 41.52
C ALA A 114 16.38 -3.05 42.76
N GLY A 115 15.88 -2.63 43.91
CA GLY A 115 16.64 -2.64 45.18
C GLY A 115 17.45 -1.38 45.47
N SER A 116 17.64 -0.49 44.47
CA SER A 116 18.25 0.84 44.65
C SER A 116 17.54 1.86 43.76
N ILE A 117 16.25 2.07 44.03
CA ILE A 117 15.41 3.01 43.29
C ILE A 117 15.95 4.43 43.44
N ASN A 118 16.12 5.13 42.33
CA ASN A 118 16.57 6.52 42.34
C ASN A 118 15.59 7.38 43.15
N PRO A 119 16.06 8.15 44.15
CA PRO A 119 15.18 8.96 44.98
C PRO A 119 14.51 10.11 44.19
N GLN A 120 15.09 10.53 43.07
CA GLN A 120 14.48 11.49 42.16
C GLN A 120 13.59 10.71 41.17
N SER A 121 12.28 10.81 41.38
CA SER A 121 11.30 10.34 40.39
C SER A 121 11.32 11.31 39.20
N TYR A 122 11.40 10.80 37.97
CA TYR A 122 11.33 11.71 36.83
C TYR A 122 9.90 12.23 36.65
N ASP A 123 9.79 13.42 36.08
CA ASP A 123 8.57 14.22 36.01
C ASP A 123 8.52 15.05 34.72
N ASN A 124 9.20 14.59 33.67
CA ASN A 124 9.22 15.21 32.35
C ASN A 124 9.62 14.16 31.29
N VAL A 125 9.92 14.62 30.06
CA VAL A 125 10.42 13.81 28.95
C VAL A 125 11.62 12.96 29.36
N SER A 126 11.50 11.66 29.07
CA SER A 126 12.46 10.65 29.50
C SER A 126 12.44 9.48 28.52
N THR A 127 13.39 9.47 27.60
CA THR A 127 13.57 8.41 26.62
C THR A 127 14.46 7.30 27.18
N LEU A 128 14.07 6.04 27.00
CA LEU A 128 14.83 4.88 27.46
C LEU A 128 16.08 4.67 26.59
N LEU A 129 17.28 4.74 27.20
CA LEU A 129 18.59 4.56 26.54
C LEU A 129 19.09 3.11 26.60
N ALA A 130 18.87 2.45 27.73
CA ALA A 130 19.26 1.06 27.94
C ALA A 130 18.48 0.44 29.09
N PHE A 131 18.48 -0.89 29.15
CA PHE A 131 17.88 -1.66 30.24
C PHE A 131 18.64 -2.96 30.50
N THR A 132 18.60 -3.44 31.75
CA THR A 132 19.32 -4.66 32.16
C THR A 132 18.36 -5.80 32.43
N VAL A 133 18.58 -6.97 31.80
CA VAL A 133 17.92 -8.24 32.09
C VAL A 133 18.99 -9.29 32.38
N GLY A 134 18.88 -9.96 33.53
CA GLY A 134 19.90 -10.91 33.98
C GLY A 134 21.26 -10.22 34.16
N SER A 135 22.27 -10.64 33.40
CA SER A 135 23.62 -10.06 33.43
C SER A 135 23.93 -9.14 32.26
N LYS A 136 22.99 -8.95 31.33
CA LYS A 136 23.18 -8.18 30.10
C LYS A 136 22.45 -6.85 30.19
N THR A 137 23.08 -5.78 29.68
CA THR A 137 22.45 -4.46 29.55
C THR A 137 22.32 -4.16 28.07
N TYR A 138 21.11 -4.00 27.57
CA TYR A 138 20.81 -3.83 26.15
C TYR A 138 20.70 -2.34 25.83
N ALA A 139 21.44 -1.86 24.83
CA ALA A 139 21.23 -0.53 24.27
C ALA A 139 19.90 -0.49 23.50
N THR A 140 19.16 0.61 23.57
CA THR A 140 17.90 0.73 22.82
C THR A 140 18.09 1.29 21.40
N GLY A 141 19.29 1.79 21.08
CA GLY A 141 19.57 2.53 19.85
C GLY A 141 19.20 4.01 19.90
N VAL A 142 18.67 4.51 21.03
CA VAL A 142 18.39 5.94 21.23
C VAL A 142 19.69 6.71 21.44
N ASN A 143 19.87 7.79 20.67
CA ASN A 143 21.06 8.61 20.76
C ASN A 143 21.07 9.52 22.00
N SER A 144 22.22 9.61 22.66
CA SER A 144 22.43 10.51 23.81
C SER A 144 23.92 10.77 23.99
N THR A 145 24.27 11.88 24.64
CA THR A 145 25.67 12.16 25.02
C THR A 145 26.26 11.10 25.96
N ALA A 146 25.41 10.32 26.63
CA ALA A 146 25.82 9.22 27.48
C ALA A 146 26.04 7.91 26.70
N MET A 147 25.59 7.78 25.45
CA MET A 147 25.76 6.58 24.64
C MET A 147 26.99 6.72 23.73
N ILE A 148 27.81 5.68 23.66
CA ILE A 148 29.06 5.68 22.91
C ILE A 148 29.06 4.48 21.97
N ASP A 149 29.31 4.77 20.70
CA ASP A 149 29.59 3.80 19.64
C ASP A 149 31.11 3.82 19.43
N SER A 150 31.81 2.86 20.05
CA SER A 150 33.27 2.87 20.10
C SER A 150 33.94 2.35 18.83
N ASP A 151 33.21 1.56 18.01
CA ASP A 151 33.72 0.96 16.78
C ASP A 151 33.13 1.59 15.49
N SER A 152 32.20 2.53 15.64
CA SER A 152 31.51 3.27 14.58
C SER A 152 30.67 2.41 13.64
N ASN A 153 30.05 1.34 14.17
CA ASN A 153 29.18 0.45 13.41
C ASN A 153 27.71 0.92 13.35
N GLY A 154 27.37 2.00 14.06
CA GLY A 154 26.01 2.56 14.14
C GLY A 154 25.17 2.04 15.31
N LEU A 155 25.72 1.16 16.13
CA LEU A 155 25.13 0.65 17.37
C LEU A 155 26.00 1.07 18.56
N PHE A 156 25.37 1.25 19.72
CA PHE A 156 26.09 1.65 20.93
C PHE A 156 26.58 0.43 21.71
N ASP A 157 27.83 0.44 22.12
CA ASP A 157 28.51 -0.66 22.84
C ASP A 157 28.99 -0.26 24.25
N LEU A 158 29.02 1.05 24.52
CA LEU A 158 29.40 1.62 25.80
C LEU A 158 28.42 2.73 26.23
N MET A 159 28.32 2.97 27.53
CA MET A 159 27.65 4.14 28.08
C MET A 159 28.51 4.82 29.16
N ASP A 160 28.46 6.15 29.18
CA ASP A 160 29.11 7.03 30.16
C ASP A 160 28.13 7.39 31.27
N THR A 161 28.20 6.68 32.40
CA THR A 161 27.25 6.84 33.50
C THR A 161 27.63 7.93 34.51
N ASP A 162 28.84 8.48 34.44
CA ASP A 162 29.32 9.53 35.33
C ASP A 162 29.53 10.90 34.65
N GLY A 163 29.37 10.94 33.32
CA GLY A 163 29.43 12.16 32.50
C GLY A 163 30.86 12.66 32.27
N ASN A 164 31.88 11.81 32.41
CA ASN A 164 33.28 12.18 32.24
C ASN A 164 33.77 12.12 30.78
N GLY A 165 32.92 11.67 29.85
CA GLY A 165 33.20 11.46 28.44
C GLY A 165 33.83 10.11 28.10
N THR A 166 33.91 9.18 29.05
CA THR A 166 34.47 7.84 28.88
C THR A 166 33.43 6.80 29.26
N GLY A 167 33.20 5.82 28.40
CA GLY A 167 32.28 4.72 28.69
C GLY A 167 32.77 3.87 29.86
N ASP A 168 31.91 3.68 30.85
CA ASP A 168 32.19 2.93 32.09
C ASP A 168 31.22 1.76 32.33
N ILE A 169 30.16 1.64 31.52
CA ILE A 169 29.32 0.45 31.43
C ILE A 169 29.34 -0.10 30.00
N SER A 170 29.52 -1.42 29.87
CA SER A 170 29.34 -2.12 28.60
C SER A 170 27.88 -2.45 28.38
N VAL A 171 27.42 -2.24 27.15
CA VAL A 171 26.05 -2.57 26.71
C VAL A 171 26.11 -3.50 25.50
N GLU A 172 25.09 -4.34 25.35
CA GLU A 172 24.88 -5.18 24.16
C GLU A 172 24.40 -4.27 23.02
N GLU A 173 25.01 -4.45 21.85
CA GLU A 173 24.72 -3.71 20.62
C GLU A 173 23.36 -4.16 20.05
N THR A 174 22.30 -3.53 20.55
CA THR A 174 20.93 -3.77 20.07
C THR A 174 20.24 -2.46 19.72
N SER A 175 19.19 -2.55 18.92
CA SER A 175 18.31 -1.45 18.57
C SER A 175 16.86 -1.90 18.71
N TRP A 176 16.02 -1.01 19.22
CA TRP A 176 14.66 -1.33 19.65
C TRP A 176 13.68 -0.29 19.13
N THR A 177 12.52 -0.75 18.68
CA THR A 177 11.50 0.12 18.09
C THR A 177 10.15 -0.16 18.72
N ALA A 178 9.43 0.90 19.11
CA ALA A 178 8.06 0.77 19.57
C ALA A 178 7.16 0.38 18.41
N LEU A 179 6.29 -0.60 18.65
CA LEU A 179 5.26 -0.93 17.70
C LEU A 179 4.08 0.03 17.85
N ARG A 180 3.50 0.38 16.72
CA ARG A 180 2.29 1.20 16.65
C ARG A 180 1.06 0.28 16.75
N PRO A 181 0.17 0.50 17.72
CA PRO A 181 -1.04 -0.30 17.81
C PRO A 181 -1.99 0.13 16.69
N VAL A 182 -2.47 -0.84 15.91
CA VAL A 182 -3.53 -0.66 14.89
C VAL A 182 -4.89 -0.48 15.58
N THR A 183 -5.03 -1.02 16.79
CA THR A 183 -6.29 -0.91 17.56
C THR A 183 -6.59 0.53 17.92
N LYS A 184 -7.65 1.11 17.35
CA LYS A 184 -8.18 2.44 17.69
C LYS A 184 -8.42 2.62 19.19
N ILE A 185 -7.57 3.38 19.88
CA ILE A 185 -7.74 3.74 21.30
C ILE A 185 -8.51 5.06 21.40
N LYS A 186 -9.82 4.99 21.14
CA LYS A 186 -10.75 6.13 21.33
C LYS A 186 -11.33 6.20 22.75
N SER A 187 -11.01 5.21 23.59
CA SER A 187 -11.46 5.15 24.99
C SER A 187 -10.40 4.53 25.92
N GLY A 188 -10.37 5.02 27.15
CA GLY A 188 -9.43 4.72 28.23
C GLY A 188 -9.63 5.83 29.26
N ILE A 189 -9.75 5.56 30.56
CA ILE A 189 -10.30 6.61 31.46
C ILE A 189 -9.34 7.80 31.57
N ARG A 190 -8.02 7.59 31.46
CA ARG A 190 -7.01 8.62 31.75
C ARG A 190 -5.78 8.55 30.85
N LEU A 191 -5.37 9.68 30.28
CA LEU A 191 -3.98 9.87 29.86
C LEU A 191 -3.15 10.25 31.09
N GLU A 192 -2.03 9.57 31.31
CA GLU A 192 -1.04 9.90 32.33
C GLU A 192 0.17 10.57 31.64
N GLY A 193 0.24 11.90 31.69
CA GLY A 193 1.38 12.68 31.19
C GLY A 193 2.33 13.01 32.33
N ARG A 194 3.62 12.73 32.20
CA ARG A 194 4.61 12.94 33.26
C ARG A 194 4.97 14.41 33.42
N ALA A 195 4.14 15.17 34.16
CA ALA A 195 4.32 16.56 34.59
C ALA A 195 5.12 17.43 33.61
N ILE A 196 4.78 17.34 32.32
CA ILE A 196 5.56 17.87 31.19
C ILE A 196 5.70 19.41 31.28
N ASP A 197 4.78 20.05 31.99
CA ASP A 197 4.78 21.47 32.30
C ASP A 197 5.78 21.87 33.40
N GLY A 198 6.46 20.93 34.05
CA GLY A 198 7.36 21.15 35.18
C GLY A 198 6.64 21.74 36.41
N ASN A 199 5.31 21.63 36.50
CA ASN A 199 4.50 22.29 37.51
C ASN A 199 3.90 21.29 38.51
N THR A 200 4.44 21.31 39.72
CA THR A 200 3.93 20.45 40.79
C THR A 200 2.63 20.93 41.46
N SER A 201 1.97 21.95 40.92
CA SER A 201 0.80 22.61 41.54
C SER A 201 -0.51 22.38 40.79
N SER A 202 -0.46 22.16 39.47
CA SER A 202 -1.63 21.98 38.60
C SER A 202 -1.24 21.14 37.40
N ALA A 203 -2.11 20.23 36.96
CA ALA A 203 -1.94 19.51 35.70
C ALA A 203 -2.16 20.47 34.52
N VAL A 204 -1.10 20.85 33.81
CA VAL A 204 -1.15 21.59 32.55
C VAL A 204 -0.60 20.66 31.46
N GLY A 205 -1.49 19.98 30.75
CA GLY A 205 -1.13 18.97 29.76
C GLY A 205 -1.28 19.46 28.33
N PRO A 206 -0.79 18.69 27.34
CA PRO A 206 -1.13 18.91 25.94
C PRO A 206 -2.66 18.92 25.78
N LEU A 207 -3.18 19.80 24.92
CA LEU A 207 -4.59 19.75 24.49
C LEU A 207 -4.77 18.48 23.67
N LEU A 208 -5.66 17.58 24.08
CA LEU A 208 -5.68 16.20 23.59
C LEU A 208 -6.89 15.86 22.72
N THR A 209 -8.03 16.56 22.79
CA THR A 209 -9.28 16.02 22.21
C THR A 209 -10.34 17.06 21.83
N THR A 210 -9.96 18.21 21.29
CA THR A 210 -10.90 18.95 20.43
C THR A 210 -10.76 18.43 18.99
N GLY A 211 -11.21 17.19 18.70
CA GLY A 211 -11.11 16.65 17.33
C GLY A 211 -11.48 15.19 17.06
N GLY A 212 -11.47 14.27 18.04
CA GLY A 212 -11.78 12.85 17.79
C GLY A 212 -10.58 11.93 17.47
N ILE A 213 -9.35 12.48 17.55
CA ILE A 213 -8.08 11.76 17.30
C ILE A 213 -7.88 10.63 18.34
N PRO A 214 -7.51 9.40 17.93
CA PRO A 214 -7.15 8.29 18.82
C PRO A 214 -5.94 8.59 19.72
N PHE A 215 -5.83 7.91 20.88
CA PHE A 215 -4.70 8.08 21.79
C PHE A 215 -3.43 7.30 21.38
N ASN A 216 -3.51 6.44 20.36
CA ASN A 216 -2.42 5.59 19.86
C ASN A 216 -1.07 6.32 19.73
N PRO A 217 -1.00 7.49 19.05
CA PRO A 217 0.10 8.45 19.08
C PRO A 217 1.00 8.45 20.32
N TYR A 218 0.39 8.57 21.51
CA TYR A 218 1.10 8.76 22.76
C TYR A 218 1.88 7.53 23.24
N LEU A 219 1.67 6.36 22.63
CA LEU A 219 2.34 5.11 22.99
C LEU A 219 3.64 4.88 22.22
N TYR A 220 4.00 5.74 21.27
CA TYR A 220 5.19 5.60 20.44
C TYR A 220 5.88 6.94 20.16
N GLU A 221 5.80 7.88 21.11
CA GLU A 221 6.46 9.18 21.03
C GLU A 221 7.99 9.11 21.22
N GLY A 222 8.67 10.12 20.70
CA GLY A 222 10.13 10.29 20.80
C GLY A 222 10.94 9.36 19.89
N GLU A 223 12.26 9.45 20.00
CA GLU A 223 13.18 8.66 19.19
C GLU A 223 12.87 7.17 19.33
N ARG A 224 12.51 6.54 18.20
CA ARG A 224 12.16 5.11 18.09
C ARG A 224 10.94 4.69 18.93
N GLY A 225 10.12 5.66 19.34
CA GLY A 225 8.93 5.49 20.17
C GLY A 225 9.20 5.10 21.64
N LEU A 226 10.42 5.39 22.11
CA LEU A 226 10.89 5.01 23.44
C LEU A 226 10.79 6.14 24.45
N ASP A 227 10.05 7.23 24.15
CA ASP A 227 9.72 8.22 25.15
C ASP A 227 8.75 7.63 26.16
N MET A 228 9.17 7.63 27.41
CA MET A 228 8.35 7.13 28.47
C MET A 228 7.32 8.19 28.95
N SER A 229 7.34 9.44 28.47
CA SER A 229 6.49 10.59 28.90
C SER A 229 5.01 10.31 29.15
N TYR A 230 4.42 9.41 28.37
CA TYR A 230 2.99 9.14 28.38
C TYR A 230 2.70 7.69 28.72
N ALA A 231 1.56 7.47 29.33
CA ALA A 231 0.92 6.16 29.41
C ALA A 231 -0.58 6.37 29.34
N ILE A 232 -1.31 5.46 28.72
CA ILE A 232 -2.76 5.51 28.72
C ILE A 232 -3.25 4.46 29.73
N ALA A 233 -4.04 4.88 30.71
CA ALA A 233 -4.43 4.03 31.83
C ALA A 233 -5.87 3.52 31.73
N ASN A 234 -6.06 2.30 32.25
CA ASN A 234 -7.33 1.60 32.38
C ASN A 234 -8.01 1.35 31.01
N ILE A 235 -7.23 0.89 30.01
CA ILE A 235 -7.73 0.63 28.65
C ILE A 235 -8.41 -0.76 28.56
N GLY A 236 -7.99 -1.72 29.40
CA GLY A 236 -8.71 -2.97 29.66
C GLY A 236 -9.26 -3.67 28.39
N ASN A 237 -8.38 -4.05 27.47
CA ASN A 237 -8.71 -4.67 26.19
C ASN A 237 -7.50 -5.44 25.61
N ALA A 238 -7.61 -5.89 24.36
CA ALA A 238 -6.50 -6.42 23.60
C ALA A 238 -6.08 -5.40 22.54
N TRP A 239 -4.77 -5.21 22.36
CA TRP A 239 -4.20 -4.40 21.30
C TRP A 239 -3.57 -5.31 20.27
N TYR A 240 -3.62 -4.86 19.02
CA TYR A 240 -3.01 -5.50 17.89
C TYR A 240 -1.94 -4.58 17.33
N PHE A 241 -0.81 -5.18 17.00
CA PHE A 241 0.30 -4.52 16.36
C PHE A 241 0.71 -5.35 15.17
N ARG A 242 1.26 -4.64 14.21
CA ARG A 242 1.73 -5.22 12.98
C ARG A 242 3.22 -5.53 13.03
N LEU A 243 3.61 -6.62 12.36
CA LEU A 243 4.98 -7.04 12.14
C LEU A 243 5.13 -7.45 10.66
N GLY A 244 6.27 -7.14 10.04
CA GLY A 244 6.67 -7.70 8.74
C GLY A 244 7.22 -9.14 8.85
N GLY A 245 7.10 -9.78 10.01
CA GLY A 245 7.58 -11.14 10.28
C GLY A 245 8.64 -11.22 11.40
N THR A 246 9.09 -12.45 11.69
CA THR A 246 10.15 -12.71 12.67
C THR A 246 11.44 -13.19 12.01
N ASN A 247 12.58 -12.82 12.60
CA ASN A 247 13.88 -13.21 12.11
C ASN A 247 14.31 -14.56 12.71
N THR A 248 14.44 -15.59 11.86
CA THR A 248 14.76 -16.96 12.33
C THR A 248 16.03 -17.09 13.18
N PRO A 249 17.15 -16.39 12.89
CA PRO A 249 18.36 -16.43 13.71
C PRO A 249 18.19 -15.88 15.13
N ALA A 250 17.22 -15.00 15.38
CA ALA A 250 16.92 -14.49 16.72
C ALA A 250 16.20 -15.54 17.58
N TYR A 251 15.56 -16.55 16.97
CA TYR A 251 14.84 -17.58 17.70
C TYR A 251 15.79 -18.46 18.54
N GLY A 252 15.81 -18.23 19.85
CA GLY A 252 16.58 -19.01 20.82
C GLY A 252 18.06 -18.65 20.86
N ASP A 253 18.40 -17.41 20.54
CA ASP A 253 19.76 -16.87 20.63
C ASP A 253 20.18 -16.48 22.06
N GLY A 254 19.24 -16.50 23.01
CA GLY A 254 19.45 -16.13 24.41
C GLY A 254 19.56 -14.62 24.62
N GLN A 255 19.00 -13.83 23.71
CA GLN A 255 18.73 -12.41 23.87
C GLN A 255 17.24 -12.17 24.09
N VAL A 256 16.91 -11.04 24.69
CA VAL A 256 15.54 -10.58 24.79
C VAL A 256 15.13 -10.01 23.44
N ASP A 257 13.91 -10.32 23.00
CA ASP A 257 13.39 -9.94 21.68
C ASP A 257 12.23 -8.95 21.75
N ILE A 258 11.51 -8.95 22.87
CA ILE A 258 10.37 -8.07 23.15
C ILE A 258 10.57 -7.45 24.53
N LEU A 259 10.27 -6.16 24.66
CA LEU A 259 10.27 -5.46 25.93
C LEU A 259 8.91 -4.80 26.15
N LEU A 260 8.28 -5.15 27.26
CA LEU A 260 7.02 -4.55 27.68
C LEU A 260 7.20 -3.76 28.96
N THR A 261 6.51 -2.62 29.00
CA THR A 261 6.52 -1.68 30.12
C THR A 261 5.19 -1.71 30.87
N GLN A 262 5.21 -1.24 32.12
CA GLN A 262 4.02 -1.03 32.94
C GLN A 262 4.24 0.25 33.75
N GLY A 263 3.41 1.27 33.49
CA GLY A 263 3.55 2.60 34.09
C GLY A 263 2.33 3.08 34.90
N ALA A 264 1.15 2.51 34.66
CA ALA A 264 -0.06 2.87 35.38
C ALA A 264 -0.10 2.32 36.83
N GLN A 265 -1.14 2.68 37.59
CA GLN A 265 -1.32 2.15 38.94
C GLN A 265 -1.95 0.75 38.87
N LEU A 266 -1.19 -0.28 39.27
CA LEU A 266 -1.73 -1.63 39.42
C LEU A 266 -2.89 -1.67 40.44
N GLY A 267 -3.91 -2.46 40.12
CA GLY A 267 -5.06 -2.72 40.98
C GLY A 267 -4.83 -3.89 41.94
N SER A 268 -5.82 -4.19 42.78
CA SER A 268 -5.84 -5.43 43.57
C SER A 268 -6.18 -6.62 42.67
N GLY A 269 -5.54 -7.76 42.92
CA GLY A 269 -5.82 -9.01 42.19
C GLY A 269 -4.75 -9.36 41.17
N SER A 270 -5.16 -10.00 40.08
CA SER A 270 -4.25 -10.42 39.00
C SER A 270 -3.97 -9.26 38.06
N ASN A 271 -2.69 -8.90 37.92
CA ASN A 271 -2.22 -7.88 36.98
C ASN A 271 -1.22 -8.55 36.04
N TYR A 272 -1.61 -8.68 34.78
CA TYR A 272 -0.82 -9.32 33.75
C TYR A 272 -0.96 -8.65 32.39
N ASN A 273 0.03 -8.91 31.54
CA ASN A 273 -0.12 -8.84 30.10
C ASN A 273 0.14 -10.21 29.49
N ARG A 274 -0.60 -10.56 28.44
CA ARG A 274 -0.36 -11.76 27.65
C ARG A 274 -0.10 -11.40 26.21
N LEU A 275 0.95 -12.00 25.69
CA LEU A 275 1.52 -11.72 24.39
C LEU A 275 1.24 -12.93 23.52
N HIS A 276 0.78 -12.70 22.29
CA HIS A 276 0.50 -13.76 21.32
C HIS A 276 1.01 -13.33 19.94
N LEU A 277 1.49 -14.29 19.17
CA LEU A 277 1.83 -14.13 17.76
C LEU A 277 0.77 -14.82 16.89
N LEU A 278 0.43 -14.20 15.77
CA LEU A 278 -0.56 -14.71 14.84
C LEU A 278 -0.06 -14.59 13.39
N ASP A 279 -0.63 -15.40 12.50
CA ASP A 279 -0.46 -15.26 11.05
C ASP A 279 -1.39 -14.21 10.43
N GLU A 280 -1.22 -13.96 9.13
CA GLU A 280 -1.98 -12.97 8.35
C GLU A 280 -3.50 -13.18 8.42
N ASP A 281 -3.92 -14.44 8.51
CA ASP A 281 -5.31 -14.87 8.66
C ASP A 281 -5.84 -14.69 10.10
N GLY A 282 -5.03 -14.23 11.05
CA GLY A 282 -5.40 -14.10 12.46
C GLY A 282 -5.41 -15.42 13.25
N ASN A 283 -4.72 -16.47 12.78
CA ASN A 283 -4.57 -17.71 13.54
C ASN A 283 -3.42 -17.61 14.54
N TYR A 284 -3.66 -18.04 15.78
CA TYR A 284 -2.63 -18.06 16.82
C TYR A 284 -1.53 -19.07 16.52
N LEU A 285 -0.28 -18.63 16.68
CA LEU A 285 0.93 -19.42 16.49
C LEU A 285 1.56 -19.75 17.84
N GLY A 286 2.04 -20.99 18.00
CA GLY A 286 2.66 -21.44 19.24
C GLY A 286 1.78 -21.27 20.50
N ASN A 287 2.41 -20.95 21.64
CA ASN A 287 1.75 -20.58 22.89
C ASN A 287 1.79 -19.07 23.12
N GLY A 288 0.93 -18.56 24.00
CA GLY A 288 1.08 -17.18 24.49
C GLY A 288 2.16 -17.07 25.56
N VAL A 289 2.63 -15.87 25.84
CA VAL A 289 3.58 -15.57 26.93
C VAL A 289 2.94 -14.58 27.91
N GLU A 290 2.99 -14.87 29.21
CA GLU A 290 2.39 -14.05 30.27
C GLU A 290 3.46 -13.35 31.11
N ILE A 291 3.34 -12.02 31.22
CA ILE A 291 4.06 -11.22 32.21
C ILE A 291 3.13 -10.96 33.39
N ASN A 292 3.57 -11.35 34.60
CA ASN A 292 2.84 -11.11 35.84
C ASN A 292 3.43 -9.92 36.61
N TRP A 293 2.76 -8.77 36.55
CA TRP A 293 3.22 -7.52 37.16
C TRP A 293 3.17 -7.49 38.68
N ASN A 294 2.43 -8.43 39.31
CA ASN A 294 2.42 -8.54 40.76
C ASN A 294 3.78 -9.00 41.30
N THR A 295 4.56 -9.74 40.50
CA THR A 295 5.87 -10.27 40.88
C THR A 295 7.04 -9.58 40.18
N THR A 296 6.78 -8.83 39.11
CA THR A 296 7.82 -8.03 38.43
C THR A 296 8.37 -6.93 39.37
N PRO A 297 9.69 -6.83 39.56
CA PRO A 297 10.31 -5.79 40.38
C PRO A 297 9.99 -4.38 39.90
N ILE A 298 9.84 -3.46 40.85
CA ILE A 298 9.83 -2.02 40.56
C ILE A 298 11.28 -1.63 40.23
N VAL A 299 11.49 -0.92 39.12
CA VAL A 299 12.81 -0.43 38.69
C VAL A 299 12.94 1.09 38.78
N GLY A 300 11.83 1.81 38.91
CA GLY A 300 11.83 3.26 39.03
C GLY A 300 10.47 3.82 39.40
N ASN A 301 10.37 5.14 39.46
CA ASN A 301 9.09 5.83 39.65
C ASN A 301 9.00 7.12 38.82
N SER A 302 7.78 7.44 38.38
CA SER A 302 7.39 8.72 37.79
C SER A 302 6.58 9.58 38.75
N ILE A 303 6.51 10.87 38.45
CA ILE A 303 5.41 11.74 38.83
C ILE A 303 4.57 12.00 37.58
N VAL A 304 3.26 11.75 37.66
CA VAL A 304 2.33 11.94 36.54
C VAL A 304 1.19 12.88 36.89
N ASP A 305 0.80 13.68 35.92
CA ASP A 305 -0.48 14.34 35.85
C ASP A 305 -1.44 13.47 35.02
N GLN A 306 -2.70 13.48 35.41
CA GLN A 306 -3.73 12.64 34.81
C GLN A 306 -4.81 13.51 34.18
N TYR A 307 -5.21 13.18 32.97
CA TYR A 307 -6.23 13.88 32.19
C TYR A 307 -7.33 12.90 31.81
N ASN A 308 -8.59 13.32 31.87
CA ASN A 308 -9.70 12.53 31.34
C ASN A 308 -9.72 12.61 29.81
N VAL A 309 -10.49 11.73 29.17
CA VAL A 309 -10.67 11.68 27.70
C VAL A 309 -11.15 12.99 27.07
N ASN A 310 -11.74 13.89 27.85
CA ASN A 310 -12.25 15.19 27.39
C ASN A 310 -11.32 16.36 27.75
N ASP A 311 -10.03 16.10 27.87
CA ASP A 311 -8.96 17.03 28.26
C ASP A 311 -9.07 17.62 29.68
N SER A 312 -10.10 17.28 30.45
CA SER A 312 -10.24 17.83 31.78
C SER A 312 -9.23 17.20 32.75
N PRO A 313 -8.56 17.99 33.61
CA PRO A 313 -7.67 17.44 34.63
C PRO A 313 -8.38 16.44 35.56
N ASN A 314 -7.72 15.32 35.87
CA ASN A 314 -8.22 14.29 36.80
C ASN A 314 -7.47 14.29 38.13
N ALA A 315 -6.14 14.22 38.07
CA ALA A 315 -5.26 14.26 39.23
C ALA A 315 -3.94 14.92 38.82
N SER A 316 -3.20 15.41 39.80
CA SER A 316 -1.87 15.96 39.57
C SER A 316 -0.84 15.31 40.47
N ASN A 317 0.41 15.28 40.02
CA ASN A 317 1.58 14.88 40.79
C ASN A 317 1.47 13.51 41.47
N SER A 318 0.82 12.56 40.80
CA SER A 318 0.65 11.21 41.31
C SER A 318 1.91 10.40 41.06
N LYS A 319 2.50 9.84 42.12
CA LYS A 319 3.66 8.97 41.98
C LYS A 319 3.25 7.60 41.42
N LYS A 320 3.86 7.15 40.33
CA LYS A 320 3.63 5.82 39.75
C LYS A 320 4.91 5.00 39.74
N ASN A 321 4.76 3.69 39.87
CA ASN A 321 5.87 2.76 39.80
C ASN A 321 6.06 2.31 38.35
N ILE A 322 7.30 2.06 37.99
CA ILE A 322 7.68 1.58 36.67
C ILE A 322 8.18 0.16 36.81
N ARG A 323 7.70 -0.69 35.92
CA ARG A 323 8.16 -2.07 35.75
C ARG A 323 8.37 -2.35 34.29
N LEU A 324 9.37 -3.16 33.98
CA LEU A 324 9.59 -3.66 32.64
C LEU A 324 9.89 -5.16 32.71
N ALA A 325 9.51 -5.89 31.66
CA ALA A 325 9.84 -7.28 31.48
C ALA A 325 10.21 -7.53 30.02
N GLY A 326 11.28 -8.29 29.83
CA GLY A 326 11.67 -8.84 28.56
C GLY A 326 10.95 -10.16 28.28
N VAL A 327 10.82 -10.52 27.01
CA VAL A 327 10.41 -11.84 26.52
C VAL A 327 11.35 -12.25 25.39
N GLU A 328 11.80 -13.50 25.43
CA GLU A 328 12.51 -14.12 24.30
C GLU A 328 11.51 -14.71 23.31
N LEU A 329 11.77 -14.61 22.01
CA LEU A 329 10.95 -15.15 20.93
C LEU A 329 10.79 -16.67 21.05
N ALA A 330 11.79 -17.35 21.61
CA ALA A 330 11.74 -18.78 21.90
C ALA A 330 10.68 -19.17 22.95
N GLU A 331 10.24 -18.24 23.81
CA GLU A 331 9.20 -18.49 24.82
C GLU A 331 7.82 -18.78 24.19
N PHE A 332 7.58 -18.33 22.95
CA PHE A 332 6.34 -18.64 22.20
C PHE A 332 6.30 -20.08 21.68
N GLY A 333 7.41 -20.80 21.67
CA GLY A 333 7.43 -22.22 21.25
C GLY A 333 7.11 -22.46 19.77
N LEU A 334 7.41 -21.50 18.90
CA LEU A 334 7.13 -21.57 17.46
C LEU A 334 7.90 -22.70 16.76
N THR A 335 7.22 -23.40 15.86
CA THR A 335 7.86 -24.31 14.89
C THR A 335 8.59 -23.52 13.80
N PRO A 336 9.52 -24.15 13.05
CA PRO A 336 10.21 -23.48 11.96
C PRO A 336 9.30 -22.85 10.89
N ALA A 337 8.14 -23.45 10.62
CA ALA A 337 7.18 -22.94 9.64
C ALA A 337 6.39 -21.74 10.17
N GLU A 338 6.03 -21.74 11.46
CA GLU A 338 5.29 -20.64 12.08
C GLU A 338 6.12 -19.35 12.18
N ARG A 339 7.44 -19.44 12.36
CA ARG A 339 8.32 -18.25 12.47
C ARG A 339 8.23 -17.32 11.27
N ALA A 340 8.12 -17.87 10.06
CA ALA A 340 8.01 -17.08 8.84
C ALA A 340 6.64 -16.42 8.67
N ARG A 341 5.62 -16.91 9.37
CA ARG A 341 4.22 -16.47 9.24
C ARG A 341 3.77 -15.56 10.39
N ALA A 342 4.60 -15.35 11.41
CA ALA A 342 4.25 -14.55 12.58
C ALA A 342 4.33 -13.04 12.26
N VAL A 343 3.23 -12.50 11.73
CA VAL A 343 3.10 -11.11 11.23
C VAL A 343 2.18 -10.23 12.09
N ILE A 344 1.50 -10.80 13.07
CA ILE A 344 0.65 -10.04 14.00
C ILE A 344 1.13 -10.27 15.43
N PHE A 345 1.20 -9.18 16.19
CA PHE A 345 1.32 -9.21 17.63
C PHE A 345 0.00 -8.86 18.30
N ARG A 346 -0.49 -9.71 19.21
CA ARG A 346 -1.64 -9.42 20.06
C ARG A 346 -1.21 -9.30 21.51
N LEU A 347 -1.50 -8.15 22.11
CA LEU A 347 -1.26 -7.85 23.52
C LEU A 347 -2.59 -7.80 24.28
N GLU A 348 -2.87 -8.82 25.09
CA GLU A 348 -3.98 -8.81 26.03
C GLU A 348 -3.56 -8.12 27.33
N ILE A 349 -4.35 -7.12 27.74
CA ILE A 349 -4.05 -6.26 28.88
C ILE A 349 -5.10 -6.46 29.97
N SER A 350 -4.67 -6.93 31.14
CA SER A 350 -5.55 -6.93 32.32
C SER A 350 -5.85 -5.49 32.75
N ALA A 351 -7.01 -5.25 33.35
CA ALA A 351 -7.61 -3.92 33.54
C ALA A 351 -6.72 -2.80 34.12
N ASN A 352 -5.64 -3.10 34.86
CA ASN A 352 -4.75 -2.08 35.45
C ASN A 352 -3.28 -2.25 35.04
N ALA A 353 -2.98 -3.18 34.14
CA ALA A 353 -1.64 -3.52 33.68
C ALA A 353 -1.25 -2.70 32.45
N ASP A 354 -1.55 -1.40 32.48
CA ASP A 354 -1.41 -0.59 31.28
C ASP A 354 0.07 -0.22 31.01
N PRO A 355 0.54 -0.42 29.76
CA PRO A 355 1.90 -0.12 29.36
C PRO A 355 2.11 1.37 29.09
N ILE A 356 3.38 1.78 29.09
CA ILE A 356 3.83 3.08 28.57
C ILE A 356 3.99 2.96 27.05
N PHE A 357 4.74 1.95 26.63
CA PHE A 357 4.91 1.52 25.25
C PHE A 357 5.16 0.00 25.18
N PHE A 358 5.05 -0.55 23.98
CA PHE A 358 5.39 -1.93 23.63
C PHE A 358 6.46 -1.89 22.55
N VAL A 359 7.64 -2.48 22.79
CA VAL A 359 8.77 -2.41 21.83
C VAL A 359 9.37 -3.77 21.54
N VAL A 360 9.96 -3.89 20.35
CA VAL A 360 10.64 -5.09 19.88
C VAL A 360 12.07 -4.79 19.47
N ASN A 361 12.93 -5.80 19.51
CA ASN A 361 14.29 -5.74 19.00
C ASN A 361 14.25 -5.82 17.47
N ASP A 362 14.89 -4.86 16.78
CA ASP A 362 14.87 -4.79 15.31
C ASP A 362 15.55 -6.00 14.66
N ASN A 363 16.47 -6.65 15.37
CA ASN A 363 17.11 -7.87 14.87
C ASN A 363 16.19 -9.09 14.93
N SER A 364 15.12 -9.02 15.71
CA SER A 364 14.22 -10.13 16.01
C SER A 364 12.92 -10.04 15.22
N PHE A 365 12.48 -8.82 14.92
CA PHE A 365 11.25 -8.54 14.21
C PHE A 365 11.48 -7.52 13.10
N ILE A 366 10.82 -7.76 11.97
CA ILE A 366 10.70 -6.73 10.94
C ILE A 366 9.53 -5.84 11.38
N THR A 367 9.78 -4.57 11.70
CA THR A 367 8.76 -3.67 12.27
C THR A 367 8.03 -2.85 11.22
N THR A 368 8.48 -2.91 9.97
CA THR A 368 7.81 -2.32 8.80
C THR A 368 7.28 -3.47 7.96
N CYS A 369 6.03 -3.39 7.55
CA CYS A 369 5.65 -4.05 6.32
C CYS A 369 6.11 -3.18 5.15
N THR A 370 6.45 -3.82 4.04
CA THR A 370 6.70 -3.10 2.80
C THR A 370 5.35 -2.93 2.13
N PRO A 371 4.85 -1.68 2.01
CA PRO A 371 3.63 -1.44 1.25
C PRO A 371 3.76 -2.00 -0.16
N LEU A 372 2.68 -2.57 -0.69
CA LEU A 372 2.63 -2.97 -2.09
C LEU A 372 2.59 -1.71 -2.98
N ASP A 373 3.31 -1.76 -4.10
CA ASP A 373 3.44 -0.70 -5.11
C ASP A 373 3.52 -1.46 -6.44
N THR A 374 2.35 -1.64 -7.08
CA THR A 374 2.18 -2.56 -8.22
C THR A 374 2.85 -2.04 -9.48
N ASP A 375 2.68 -0.76 -9.80
CA ASP A 375 3.25 -0.12 -10.99
C ASP A 375 4.70 0.40 -10.80
N GLY A 376 5.17 0.52 -9.56
CA GLY A 376 6.51 0.95 -9.22
C GLY A 376 6.74 2.45 -9.34
N ASP A 377 5.70 3.27 -9.25
CA ASP A 377 5.78 4.73 -9.32
C ASP A 377 6.24 5.39 -7.99
N GLY A 378 6.21 4.61 -6.91
CA GLY A 378 6.68 4.98 -5.58
C GLY A 378 5.60 5.45 -4.61
N LEU A 379 4.33 5.42 -5.00
CA LEU A 379 3.19 5.38 -4.09
C LEU A 379 2.82 3.93 -3.75
N ALA A 380 2.21 3.74 -2.59
CA ALA A 380 1.72 2.42 -2.21
C ALA A 380 0.29 2.30 -2.71
N ASN A 381 -0.14 1.09 -3.09
CA ASN A 381 -1.49 0.85 -3.61
C ASN A 381 -2.58 1.43 -2.69
N SER A 382 -2.42 1.37 -1.36
CA SER A 382 -3.41 1.91 -0.40
C SER A 382 -3.52 3.45 -0.40
N ILE A 383 -2.63 4.15 -1.10
CA ILE A 383 -2.68 5.61 -1.28
C ILE A 383 -2.62 6.02 -2.75
N ASP A 384 -2.82 5.05 -3.65
CA ASP A 384 -2.75 5.21 -5.09
C ASP A 384 -4.14 4.98 -5.69
N LEU A 385 -4.65 5.96 -6.44
CA LEU A 385 -5.98 5.86 -7.03
C LEU A 385 -6.01 5.11 -8.39
N ASP A 386 -4.84 4.68 -8.88
CA ASP A 386 -4.61 3.96 -10.15
C ASP A 386 -3.38 3.06 -10.00
N SER A 387 -3.50 1.99 -9.21
CA SER A 387 -2.39 1.15 -8.71
C SER A 387 -1.59 0.42 -9.82
N ASP A 388 -2.13 0.29 -11.03
CA ASP A 388 -1.44 -0.28 -12.18
C ASP A 388 -1.18 0.73 -13.32
N ASN A 389 -1.55 2.00 -13.11
CA ASN A 389 -1.30 3.12 -14.01
C ASN A 389 -1.85 2.92 -15.43
N ASP A 390 -2.92 2.15 -15.60
CA ASP A 390 -3.53 1.83 -16.89
C ASP A 390 -4.51 2.94 -17.38
N GLY A 391 -4.86 3.87 -16.49
CA GLY A 391 -5.71 5.01 -16.77
C GLY A 391 -7.20 4.80 -16.51
N ILE A 392 -7.59 3.65 -15.96
CA ILE A 392 -8.82 3.43 -15.21
C ILE A 392 -8.53 3.87 -13.75
N LEU A 393 -9.48 3.78 -12.83
CA LEU A 393 -9.23 4.12 -11.43
C LEU A 393 -9.58 2.89 -10.62
N ASP A 394 -8.86 2.68 -9.53
CA ASP A 394 -9.03 1.52 -8.67
C ASP A 394 -10.50 1.36 -8.23
N ALA A 395 -11.11 2.44 -7.71
CA ALA A 395 -12.54 2.51 -7.38
C ALA A 395 -13.52 2.19 -8.54
N VAL A 396 -13.13 2.40 -9.80
CA VAL A 396 -13.94 2.02 -10.98
C VAL A 396 -13.84 0.50 -11.20
N GLU A 397 -12.64 -0.04 -11.09
CA GLU A 397 -12.32 -1.45 -11.31
C GLU A 397 -12.79 -2.34 -10.17
N ALA A 398 -12.79 -1.83 -8.94
CA ALA A 398 -13.41 -2.46 -7.79
C ALA A 398 -14.91 -2.76 -8.00
N GLY A 399 -15.57 -2.08 -8.93
CA GLY A 399 -16.92 -2.44 -9.40
C GLY A 399 -18.06 -2.04 -8.45
N HIS A 400 -17.80 -1.26 -7.40
CA HIS A 400 -18.83 -0.86 -6.44
C HIS A 400 -19.81 0.21 -6.99
N GLY A 401 -19.48 0.85 -8.11
CA GLY A 401 -20.37 1.75 -8.86
C GLY A 401 -20.80 3.02 -8.11
N GLN A 402 -19.97 3.48 -7.15
CA GLN A 402 -20.26 4.71 -6.40
C GLN A 402 -19.90 5.94 -7.25
N THR A 403 -20.43 7.10 -6.87
CA THR A 403 -20.06 8.36 -7.51
C THR A 403 -18.71 8.81 -6.96
N LEU A 404 -17.73 9.05 -7.83
CA LEU A 404 -16.40 9.51 -7.45
C LEU A 404 -16.24 11.03 -7.57
N VAL A 405 -15.42 11.63 -6.70
CA VAL A 405 -15.02 13.03 -6.76
C VAL A 405 -13.50 13.11 -6.64
N ALA A 406 -12.83 13.32 -7.77
CA ALA A 406 -11.37 13.22 -7.88
C ALA A 406 -10.86 11.86 -7.38
N GLY A 407 -11.34 10.79 -8.04
CA GLY A 407 -11.00 9.39 -7.77
C GLY A 407 -11.68 8.75 -6.55
N ARG A 408 -12.09 9.56 -5.57
CA ARG A 408 -12.51 9.05 -4.25
C ARG A 408 -14.02 9.01 -4.03
N VAL A 409 -14.48 8.14 -3.14
CA VAL A 409 -15.89 8.03 -2.71
C VAL A 409 -16.20 9.14 -1.70
N PRO A 410 -17.00 10.16 -2.06
CA PRO A 410 -17.29 11.26 -1.16
C PRO A 410 -18.32 10.82 -0.11
N GLY A 411 -18.17 11.27 1.13
CA GLY A 411 -19.19 10.97 2.11
C GLY A 411 -18.79 11.22 3.54
N ALA A 412 -19.58 10.64 4.44
CA ALA A 412 -19.15 10.44 5.80
C ALA A 412 -18.48 9.07 5.87
N VAL A 413 -17.44 8.99 6.67
CA VAL A 413 -16.72 7.78 7.05
C VAL A 413 -17.15 7.30 8.44
N GLY A 414 -16.84 6.04 8.72
CA GLY A 414 -17.01 5.42 10.03
C GLY A 414 -15.92 5.78 11.04
N THR A 415 -15.70 4.90 12.01
CA THR A 415 -14.53 4.98 12.89
C THR A 415 -13.33 4.18 12.38
N ASP A 416 -13.54 3.04 11.73
CA ASP A 416 -13.54 2.94 10.26
C ASP A 416 -12.41 3.60 9.49
N GLY A 417 -12.77 4.69 8.80
CA GLY A 417 -11.99 5.19 7.67
C GLY A 417 -12.74 4.92 6.36
N ILE A 418 -13.17 3.67 6.19
CA ILE A 418 -13.97 3.23 5.03
C ILE A 418 -15.22 4.12 4.78
N PRO A 419 -15.49 4.54 3.54
CA PRO A 419 -16.69 5.29 3.18
C PRO A 419 -17.97 4.51 3.49
N ASN A 420 -18.89 5.15 4.22
CA ASN A 420 -20.19 4.55 4.55
C ASN A 420 -21.03 4.14 3.31
N ALA A 421 -20.70 4.66 2.13
CA ALA A 421 -21.38 4.35 0.88
C ALA A 421 -21.08 2.92 0.38
N VAL A 422 -19.89 2.39 0.67
CA VAL A 422 -19.48 1.03 0.32
C VAL A 422 -19.69 0.03 1.45
N GLN A 423 -20.31 0.45 2.56
CA GLN A 423 -20.59 -0.41 3.70
C GLN A 423 -22.09 -0.69 3.85
N ALA A 424 -22.44 -1.81 4.48
CA ALA A 424 -23.84 -2.13 4.73
C ALA A 424 -24.39 -1.29 5.91
N PRO A 425 -25.68 -0.92 5.91
CA PRO A 425 -26.26 -0.17 7.01
C PRO A 425 -26.08 -0.86 8.36
N SER A 426 -25.52 -0.14 9.34
CA SER A 426 -25.14 -0.64 10.68
C SER A 426 -23.83 -1.43 10.75
N GLN A 427 -23.00 -1.39 9.71
CA GLN A 427 -21.66 -1.97 9.66
C GLN A 427 -20.57 -0.92 9.41
N TYR A 428 -20.84 0.35 9.74
CA TYR A 428 -19.94 1.50 9.48
C TYR A 428 -18.69 1.56 10.37
N ASP A 429 -18.30 0.49 11.06
CA ASP A 429 -17.25 0.52 12.09
C ASP A 429 -16.62 -0.87 12.30
N ASN A 430 -16.65 -1.71 11.28
CA ASN A 430 -16.25 -3.12 11.40
C ASN A 430 -15.28 -3.60 10.30
N GLY A 431 -14.75 -2.69 9.48
CA GLY A 431 -13.77 -3.03 8.45
C GLY A 431 -14.33 -3.88 7.31
N THR A 432 -15.62 -3.73 7.00
CA THR A 432 -16.25 -4.54 5.93
C THR A 432 -16.95 -3.71 4.88
N ILE A 433 -16.73 -4.09 3.63
CA ILE A 433 -17.45 -3.60 2.46
C ILE A 433 -18.69 -4.44 2.13
N ASN A 434 -19.59 -3.89 1.33
CA ASN A 434 -20.88 -4.47 0.94
C ASN A 434 -20.92 -4.98 -0.51
N TYR A 435 -19.78 -5.02 -1.16
CA TYR A 435 -19.57 -5.49 -2.52
C TYR A 435 -18.43 -6.51 -2.56
N GLU A 436 -18.26 -7.15 -3.71
CA GLU A 436 -17.13 -8.03 -4.01
C GLU A 436 -16.24 -7.26 -4.98
N ILE A 437 -14.96 -7.07 -4.63
CA ILE A 437 -13.97 -6.46 -5.52
C ILE A 437 -13.83 -7.38 -6.73
N LEU A 438 -13.77 -6.80 -7.93
CA LEU A 438 -13.76 -7.58 -9.16
C LEU A 438 -12.43 -8.31 -9.37
N ASP A 439 -12.57 -9.50 -9.95
CA ASP A 439 -11.53 -10.40 -10.42
C ASP A 439 -12.13 -11.08 -11.66
N SER A 440 -11.95 -10.43 -12.81
CA SER A 440 -12.67 -10.72 -14.06
C SER A 440 -12.27 -12.07 -14.66
N ASN A 441 -11.02 -12.52 -14.45
CA ASN A 441 -10.50 -13.80 -14.93
C ASN A 441 -10.43 -14.91 -13.86
N ASN A 442 -10.71 -14.59 -12.59
CA ASN A 442 -10.70 -15.48 -11.43
C ASN A 442 -9.32 -16.12 -11.09
N ASP A 443 -8.23 -15.38 -11.27
CA ASP A 443 -6.87 -15.83 -10.95
C ASP A 443 -6.34 -15.34 -9.59
N ASN A 444 -7.16 -14.56 -8.85
CA ASN A 444 -6.86 -13.89 -7.58
C ASN A 444 -5.87 -12.71 -7.69
N ILE A 445 -5.64 -12.18 -8.88
CA ILE A 445 -5.19 -10.81 -9.09
C ILE A 445 -6.47 -9.98 -9.30
N LEU A 446 -6.67 -8.97 -8.47
CA LEU A 446 -7.87 -8.13 -8.54
C LEU A 446 -7.72 -7.14 -9.70
N ASP A 447 -8.84 -6.76 -10.31
CA ASP A 447 -8.84 -5.96 -11.54
C ASP A 447 -8.01 -4.67 -11.39
N TYR A 448 -8.17 -3.92 -10.28
CA TYR A 448 -7.45 -2.66 -10.03
C TYR A 448 -5.91 -2.74 -9.91
N VAL A 449 -5.32 -3.94 -9.94
CA VAL A 449 -3.85 -4.14 -9.97
C VAL A 449 -3.40 -4.92 -11.19
N SER A 450 -4.28 -5.07 -12.19
CA SER A 450 -4.09 -5.96 -13.33
C SER A 450 -4.19 -5.19 -14.65
N THR A 451 -3.06 -5.07 -15.34
CA THR A 451 -3.02 -4.41 -16.67
C THR A 451 -3.75 -5.17 -17.81
N ASP A 452 -4.35 -6.34 -17.53
CA ASP A 452 -5.08 -7.26 -18.44
C ASP A 452 -6.07 -8.08 -17.58
N SER A 453 -7.13 -7.43 -17.10
CA SER A 453 -8.07 -7.95 -16.10
C SER A 453 -8.82 -9.22 -16.56
N ASP A 454 -9.11 -9.34 -17.84
CA ASP A 454 -9.81 -10.51 -18.39
C ASP A 454 -8.89 -11.59 -19.01
N ALA A 455 -7.58 -11.31 -19.06
CA ALA A 455 -6.51 -12.19 -19.51
C ALA A 455 -6.66 -12.68 -20.96
N ASP A 456 -7.20 -11.83 -21.84
CA ASP A 456 -7.34 -12.13 -23.26
C ASP A 456 -6.11 -11.70 -24.11
N GLY A 457 -5.18 -10.96 -23.49
CA GLY A 457 -3.94 -10.51 -24.09
C GLY A 457 -4.04 -9.15 -24.80
N CYS A 458 -5.18 -8.48 -24.70
CA CYS A 458 -5.30 -7.03 -24.84
C CYS A 458 -5.10 -6.37 -23.47
N ASN A 459 -4.50 -5.18 -23.43
CA ASN A 459 -4.30 -4.49 -22.16
C ASN A 459 -5.50 -3.59 -21.86
N ASP A 460 -5.86 -3.48 -20.58
CA ASP A 460 -7.02 -2.74 -20.10
C ASP A 460 -7.04 -1.28 -20.56
N VAL A 461 -5.89 -0.59 -20.52
CA VAL A 461 -5.68 0.75 -21.09
C VAL A 461 -6.19 0.89 -22.53
N MET A 462 -5.98 -0.12 -23.39
CA MET A 462 -6.41 -0.08 -24.79
C MET A 462 -7.89 -0.40 -24.92
N GLU A 463 -8.38 -1.35 -24.14
CA GLU A 463 -9.78 -1.79 -24.15
C GLU A 463 -10.71 -0.73 -23.57
N ALA A 464 -10.27 -0.02 -22.54
CA ALA A 464 -10.95 1.17 -22.03
C ALA A 464 -11.00 2.33 -23.05
N GLY A 465 -10.33 2.21 -24.19
CA GLY A 465 -10.31 3.18 -25.28
C GLY A 465 -9.29 4.29 -25.08
N PHE A 466 -8.29 4.07 -24.21
CA PHE A 466 -7.20 5.01 -23.97
C PHE A 466 -6.00 4.71 -24.88
N THR A 467 -4.89 5.43 -24.68
CA THR A 467 -3.72 5.34 -25.55
C THR A 467 -2.59 4.66 -24.80
N ASP A 468 -2.08 3.56 -25.35
CA ASP A 468 -0.82 2.93 -24.96
C ASP A 468 0.13 2.97 -26.18
N GLY A 469 1.10 3.88 -26.14
CA GLY A 469 1.96 4.23 -27.26
C GLY A 469 3.20 3.35 -27.41
N ASP A 470 3.62 2.68 -26.34
CA ASP A 470 4.77 1.78 -26.25
C ASP A 470 4.40 0.34 -25.92
N ASN A 471 3.11 0.06 -25.75
CA ASN A 471 2.52 -1.26 -25.55
C ASN A 471 3.04 -1.94 -24.28
N ASP A 472 3.15 -1.16 -23.20
CA ASP A 472 3.63 -1.61 -21.89
C ASP A 472 2.52 -1.84 -20.87
N GLY A 473 1.26 -1.58 -21.22
CA GLY A 473 0.10 -1.72 -20.33
C GLY A 473 -0.27 -0.43 -19.60
N PHE A 474 0.55 0.61 -19.68
CA PHE A 474 0.32 1.86 -18.94
C PHE A 474 -0.28 2.96 -19.83
N LEU A 475 -0.91 3.92 -19.18
CA LEU A 475 -1.51 5.06 -19.85
C LEU A 475 -0.45 5.96 -20.51
N GLY A 476 -0.47 6.00 -21.84
CA GLY A 476 0.24 6.97 -22.66
C GLY A 476 1.56 6.44 -23.21
N THR A 477 2.68 6.96 -22.72
CA THR A 477 4.01 6.50 -23.15
C THR A 477 5.00 6.71 -22.03
N SER A 478 5.66 5.64 -21.63
CA SER A 478 6.58 5.65 -20.49
C SER A 478 7.87 6.45 -20.76
N PRO A 479 8.45 7.11 -19.73
CA PRO A 479 7.98 7.17 -18.34
C PRO A 479 6.80 8.14 -18.18
N VAL A 480 5.79 7.73 -17.41
CA VAL A 480 4.64 8.55 -17.04
C VAL A 480 4.98 9.53 -15.90
N SER A 481 4.08 10.45 -15.60
CA SER A 481 4.22 11.37 -14.47
C SER A 481 2.90 11.45 -13.75
N ILE A 482 2.91 11.09 -12.48
CA ILE A 482 1.72 11.03 -11.64
C ILE A 482 1.51 12.31 -10.84
N ASP A 483 0.31 12.50 -10.31
CA ASP A 483 0.03 13.55 -9.33
C ASP A 483 0.35 13.11 -7.88
N ALA A 484 -0.37 13.61 -6.88
CA ALA A 484 -0.12 13.25 -5.49
C ALA A 484 -0.89 11.98 -5.05
N TRP A 485 -1.74 11.45 -5.94
CA TRP A 485 -2.67 10.34 -5.74
C TRP A 485 -2.46 9.23 -6.77
N GLY A 486 -1.25 9.12 -7.35
CA GLY A 486 -0.92 8.08 -8.33
C GLY A 486 -1.51 8.25 -9.73
N VAL A 487 -2.52 9.09 -9.91
CA VAL A 487 -3.13 9.36 -11.22
C VAL A 487 -2.12 9.94 -12.23
N VAL A 488 -1.94 9.27 -13.38
CA VAL A 488 -1.14 9.74 -14.54
C VAL A 488 -1.63 11.09 -15.06
N THR A 489 -0.69 12.01 -15.26
CA THR A 489 -0.98 13.36 -15.75
C THR A 489 -0.59 13.57 -17.21
N GLY A 490 -1.49 14.20 -17.97
CA GLY A 490 -1.19 14.75 -19.30
C GLY A 490 -1.17 13.75 -20.47
N GLN A 491 -1.59 12.50 -20.25
CA GLN A 491 -1.64 11.45 -21.27
C GLN A 491 -3.06 11.13 -21.78
N GLY A 492 -4.12 11.48 -21.04
CA GLY A 492 -5.50 11.09 -21.37
C GLY A 492 -6.12 10.37 -20.18
N GLY A 493 -6.92 9.33 -20.45
CA GLY A 493 -7.46 8.43 -19.42
C GLY A 493 -8.52 9.03 -18.51
N TYR A 494 -8.90 8.25 -17.49
CA TYR A 494 -9.78 8.61 -16.39
C TYR A 494 -11.15 9.15 -16.84
N THR A 495 -11.66 8.56 -17.93
CA THR A 495 -13.02 8.77 -18.42
C THR A 495 -13.77 7.45 -18.39
N ALA A 496 -15.07 7.45 -18.69
CA ALA A 496 -15.83 6.19 -18.71
C ALA A 496 -15.16 5.18 -19.67
N PRO A 497 -14.78 3.98 -19.20
CA PRO A 497 -14.19 2.94 -20.04
C PRO A 497 -15.10 2.56 -21.20
N HIS A 498 -14.51 2.02 -22.27
CA HIS A 498 -15.25 1.59 -23.45
C HIS A 498 -16.13 0.36 -23.13
N ASP A 499 -17.32 0.36 -23.73
CA ASP A 499 -18.26 -0.77 -23.82
C ASP A 499 -18.67 -0.78 -25.29
N GLY A 500 -17.92 -1.54 -26.09
CA GLY A 500 -17.98 -1.49 -27.54
C GLY A 500 -19.24 -2.15 -28.11
N ASP A 501 -19.73 -3.21 -27.46
CA ASP A 501 -20.94 -3.93 -27.86
C ASP A 501 -22.23 -3.41 -27.19
N GLY A 502 -22.10 -2.60 -26.13
CA GLY A 502 -23.18 -1.96 -25.39
C GLY A 502 -23.91 -2.90 -24.41
N ASN A 503 -23.27 -3.96 -23.95
CA ASN A 503 -23.86 -4.96 -23.07
C ASN A 503 -23.82 -4.57 -21.58
N GLY A 504 -23.08 -3.51 -21.23
CA GLY A 504 -22.94 -2.97 -19.89
C GLY A 504 -21.81 -3.58 -19.05
N ILE A 505 -21.07 -4.53 -19.59
CA ILE A 505 -19.73 -4.92 -19.17
C ILE A 505 -18.76 -4.06 -20.00
N PHE A 506 -17.68 -3.60 -19.39
CA PHE A 506 -16.70 -2.80 -20.11
C PHE A 506 -15.70 -3.76 -20.76
N ASP A 507 -15.16 -3.37 -21.91
CA ASP A 507 -14.38 -4.27 -22.77
C ASP A 507 -13.17 -4.86 -22.01
N TYR A 508 -12.48 -4.09 -21.16
CA TYR A 508 -11.36 -4.54 -20.33
C TYR A 508 -11.69 -5.66 -19.30
N ARG A 509 -12.97 -6.03 -19.17
CA ARG A 509 -13.47 -7.10 -18.30
C ARG A 509 -14.16 -8.22 -19.08
N GLU A 510 -14.18 -8.15 -20.40
CA GLU A 510 -14.89 -9.09 -21.26
C GLU A 510 -13.94 -9.78 -22.24
N ALA A 511 -13.39 -10.91 -21.76
CA ALA A 511 -12.42 -11.68 -22.53
C ALA A 511 -12.90 -11.92 -23.97
N GLY A 512 -12.12 -11.39 -24.91
CA GLY A 512 -12.35 -11.44 -26.34
C GLY A 512 -11.26 -12.20 -27.11
N ASP A 513 -11.44 -12.23 -28.43
CA ASP A 513 -10.38 -12.61 -29.37
C ASP A 513 -10.67 -11.94 -30.73
N SER A 514 -9.66 -11.90 -31.59
CA SER A 514 -9.77 -11.46 -32.97
C SER A 514 -10.81 -12.31 -33.72
N PRO A 515 -11.70 -11.70 -34.54
CA PRO A 515 -12.70 -12.45 -35.29
C PRO A 515 -12.11 -13.57 -36.15
N GLY A 516 -12.51 -14.81 -35.86
CA GLY A 516 -11.96 -15.97 -36.55
C GLY A 516 -12.78 -16.40 -37.78
N ILE A 517 -12.08 -16.93 -38.78
CA ILE A 517 -12.68 -17.57 -39.96
C ILE A 517 -12.39 -19.06 -39.92
N LEU A 518 -13.34 -19.82 -39.38
CA LEU A 518 -13.25 -21.27 -39.22
C LEU A 518 -13.25 -22.03 -40.56
N ALA A 519 -13.90 -21.47 -41.59
CA ALA A 519 -13.94 -22.06 -42.91
C ALA A 519 -13.88 -21.00 -44.02
N ALA A 520 -12.82 -21.06 -44.83
CA ALA A 520 -12.67 -20.17 -45.98
C ALA A 520 -13.79 -20.39 -47.00
N PRO A 521 -14.36 -19.30 -47.57
CA PRO A 521 -15.44 -19.43 -48.51
C PRO A 521 -14.95 -19.87 -49.90
N SER A 522 -15.79 -20.61 -50.62
CA SER A 522 -15.45 -21.14 -51.96
C SER A 522 -16.14 -20.37 -53.08
N ASN A 523 -15.45 -20.22 -54.23
CA ASN A 523 -16.03 -19.68 -55.46
C ASN A 523 -17.38 -20.32 -55.82
N MET A 524 -18.31 -19.51 -56.30
CA MET A 524 -19.68 -19.92 -56.55
C MET A 524 -20.01 -19.99 -58.02
N VAL A 525 -20.91 -20.91 -58.36
CA VAL A 525 -21.55 -20.98 -59.68
C VAL A 525 -23.05 -20.78 -59.49
N ILE A 526 -23.61 -19.70 -60.02
CA ILE A 526 -25.05 -19.42 -60.00
C ILE A 526 -25.56 -19.35 -61.45
N PHE A 527 -26.76 -19.87 -61.71
CA PHE A 527 -27.35 -19.77 -63.05
C PHE A 527 -28.09 -18.44 -63.23
N ASP A 528 -28.02 -17.89 -64.45
CA ASP A 528 -28.72 -16.66 -64.84
C ASP A 528 -30.21 -16.70 -64.46
N GLY A 529 -30.67 -15.66 -63.77
CA GLY A 529 -32.01 -15.52 -63.21
C GLY A 529 -32.31 -16.33 -61.95
N GLN A 530 -31.31 -16.96 -61.31
CA GLN A 530 -31.45 -17.65 -60.03
C GLN A 530 -30.84 -16.86 -58.87
N SER A 531 -31.17 -17.23 -57.64
CA SER A 531 -30.53 -16.71 -56.43
C SER A 531 -29.56 -17.73 -55.84
N GLY A 532 -28.56 -17.27 -55.10
CA GLY A 532 -27.63 -18.12 -54.36
C GLY A 532 -27.19 -17.48 -53.06
N ASN A 533 -26.59 -18.29 -52.18
CA ASN A 533 -26.09 -17.85 -50.87
C ASN A 533 -24.58 -18.06 -50.76
N ILE A 534 -23.93 -17.12 -50.10
CA ILE A 534 -22.58 -17.24 -49.59
C ILE A 534 -22.70 -17.30 -48.08
N ALA A 535 -22.21 -18.37 -47.46
CA ALA A 535 -22.15 -18.47 -46.01
C ALA A 535 -20.70 -18.66 -45.58
N ILE A 536 -20.29 -17.94 -44.52
CA ILE A 536 -18.99 -18.11 -43.85
C ILE A 536 -19.25 -18.61 -42.44
N THR A 537 -18.43 -19.56 -41.96
CA THR A 537 -18.46 -19.98 -40.57
C THR A 537 -17.38 -19.22 -39.83
N VAL A 538 -17.77 -18.57 -38.75
CA VAL A 538 -16.99 -17.59 -37.98
C VAL A 538 -17.12 -17.87 -36.49
N ASP A 539 -16.21 -17.30 -35.72
CA ASP A 539 -16.13 -17.24 -34.26
C ASP A 539 -15.75 -15.81 -33.85
N ASP A 540 -16.01 -15.47 -32.58
CA ASP A 540 -15.62 -14.20 -31.94
C ASP A 540 -15.98 -12.97 -32.81
N THR A 541 -17.22 -12.96 -33.30
CA THR A 541 -17.74 -11.94 -34.21
C THR A 541 -19.07 -11.39 -33.71
N THR A 542 -19.15 -10.07 -33.52
CA THR A 542 -20.35 -9.34 -33.12
C THR A 542 -21.10 -8.76 -34.33
N SER A 543 -20.38 -8.31 -35.35
CA SER A 543 -20.98 -7.66 -36.52
C SER A 543 -20.29 -7.96 -37.85
N PHE A 544 -20.98 -7.65 -38.96
CA PHE A 544 -20.62 -8.11 -40.30
C PHE A 544 -20.81 -7.01 -41.35
N GLN A 545 -19.91 -6.95 -42.35
CA GLN A 545 -20.07 -6.09 -43.52
C GLN A 545 -19.62 -6.81 -44.80
N TRP A 546 -20.57 -7.17 -45.67
CA TRP A 546 -20.26 -7.68 -47.00
C TRP A 546 -19.76 -6.57 -47.94
N GLN A 547 -18.73 -6.86 -48.73
CA GLN A 547 -18.18 -5.96 -49.73
C GLN A 547 -18.13 -6.59 -51.11
N LEU A 548 -18.36 -5.78 -52.15
CA LEU A 548 -18.32 -6.15 -53.56
C LEU A 548 -17.13 -5.49 -54.26
N SER A 549 -16.48 -6.24 -55.14
CA SER A 549 -15.55 -5.74 -56.14
C SER A 549 -16.03 -6.09 -57.55
N THR A 550 -16.06 -5.08 -58.42
CA THR A 550 -16.36 -5.22 -59.85
C THR A 550 -15.12 -5.06 -60.74
N ASP A 551 -13.94 -4.94 -60.13
CA ASP A 551 -12.67 -4.63 -60.80
C ASP A 551 -11.59 -5.69 -60.53
N ASN A 552 -12.02 -6.95 -60.40
CA ASN A 552 -11.17 -8.11 -60.15
C ASN A 552 -10.40 -8.07 -58.81
N GLY A 553 -11.01 -7.44 -57.79
CA GLY A 553 -10.49 -7.38 -56.42
C GLY A 553 -9.52 -6.23 -56.16
N LEU A 554 -9.46 -5.21 -57.04
CA LEU A 554 -8.61 -4.03 -56.82
C LEU A 554 -9.24 -3.06 -55.83
N THR A 555 -10.56 -2.88 -55.88
CA THR A 555 -11.32 -2.08 -54.92
C THR A 555 -12.56 -2.84 -54.46
N PHE A 556 -12.92 -2.64 -53.20
CA PHE A 556 -14.10 -3.24 -52.57
C PHE A 556 -14.97 -2.11 -52.01
N SER A 557 -16.28 -2.20 -52.22
CA SER A 557 -17.28 -1.27 -51.71
C SER A 557 -18.31 -2.00 -50.85
N ASP A 558 -18.72 -1.39 -49.75
CA ASP A 558 -19.73 -1.93 -48.85
C ASP A 558 -21.06 -2.16 -49.55
N LEU A 559 -21.66 -3.31 -49.26
CA LEU A 559 -22.99 -3.68 -49.71
C LEU A 559 -24.03 -3.30 -48.66
N SER A 560 -25.22 -2.96 -49.15
CA SER A 560 -26.43 -2.79 -48.33
C SER A 560 -27.56 -3.61 -48.92
N ASP A 561 -28.48 -4.03 -48.04
CA ASP A 561 -29.68 -4.76 -48.43
C ASP A 561 -30.48 -3.99 -49.48
N SER A 562 -30.87 -4.70 -50.53
CA SER A 562 -31.51 -4.17 -51.73
C SER A 562 -32.35 -5.25 -52.42
N ALA A 563 -32.87 -4.95 -53.61
CA ALA A 563 -33.52 -5.99 -54.43
C ALA A 563 -32.55 -7.09 -54.89
N THR A 564 -31.25 -6.77 -54.97
CA THR A 564 -30.19 -7.69 -55.45
C THR A 564 -29.46 -8.40 -54.32
N TYR A 565 -29.36 -7.78 -53.14
CA TYR A 565 -28.60 -8.32 -52.01
C TYR A 565 -29.45 -8.35 -50.76
N SER A 566 -29.36 -9.40 -49.96
CA SER A 566 -30.00 -9.47 -48.65
C SER A 566 -29.13 -10.22 -47.65
N GLY A 567 -29.12 -9.78 -46.39
CA GLY A 567 -28.23 -10.31 -45.35
C GLY A 567 -26.81 -9.75 -45.43
N THR A 568 -26.64 -8.51 -45.91
CA THR A 568 -25.33 -7.86 -46.06
C THR A 568 -24.59 -7.61 -44.75
N ASP A 569 -25.31 -7.70 -43.63
CA ASP A 569 -24.88 -7.55 -42.23
C ASP A 569 -24.94 -8.88 -41.46
N THR A 570 -24.89 -10.01 -42.17
CA THR A 570 -24.89 -11.34 -41.55
C THR A 570 -23.77 -12.21 -42.11
N ALA A 571 -23.48 -13.32 -41.43
CA ALA A 571 -22.59 -14.37 -41.92
C ALA A 571 -23.05 -15.01 -43.26
N THR A 572 -24.27 -14.72 -43.73
CA THR A 572 -24.81 -15.25 -44.99
C THR A 572 -25.32 -14.15 -45.95
N LEU A 573 -24.59 -13.89 -47.04
CA LEU A 573 -25.07 -13.03 -48.12
C LEU A 573 -25.94 -13.83 -49.09
N THR A 574 -27.14 -13.33 -49.38
CA THR A 574 -27.97 -13.82 -50.48
C THR A 574 -27.91 -12.87 -51.66
N ILE A 575 -27.57 -13.41 -52.84
CA ILE A 575 -27.58 -12.66 -54.11
C ILE A 575 -28.85 -13.08 -54.87
N ASN A 576 -29.75 -12.12 -55.07
CA ASN A 576 -31.05 -12.33 -55.67
C ASN A 576 -31.04 -12.05 -57.17
N ASN A 577 -31.62 -12.97 -57.95
CA ASN A 577 -31.82 -12.83 -59.40
C ASN A 577 -30.51 -12.45 -60.13
N VAL A 578 -29.49 -13.29 -59.99
CA VAL A 578 -28.16 -13.10 -60.59
C VAL A 578 -28.25 -12.98 -62.10
N GLY A 579 -27.67 -11.92 -62.66
CA GLY A 579 -27.58 -11.69 -64.10
C GLY A 579 -26.18 -11.91 -64.65
N MET A 580 -26.07 -12.15 -65.97
CA MET A 580 -24.79 -12.33 -66.68
C MET A 580 -23.81 -11.16 -66.54
N GLU A 581 -24.29 -9.95 -66.22
CA GLU A 581 -23.47 -8.77 -65.93
C GLU A 581 -22.65 -8.87 -64.64
N MET A 582 -23.00 -9.82 -63.77
CA MET A 582 -22.32 -10.09 -62.50
C MET A 582 -21.20 -11.13 -62.64
N GLU A 583 -20.95 -11.63 -63.86
CA GLU A 583 -19.85 -12.55 -64.15
C GLU A 583 -18.50 -11.97 -63.70
N GLY A 584 -17.79 -12.71 -62.85
CA GLY A 584 -16.48 -12.33 -62.34
C GLY A 584 -16.52 -11.31 -61.19
N TYR A 585 -17.70 -10.94 -60.68
CA TYR A 585 -17.81 -10.14 -59.47
C TYR A 585 -17.19 -10.89 -58.29
N ARG A 586 -16.55 -10.14 -57.39
CA ARG A 586 -15.94 -10.70 -56.19
C ARG A 586 -16.60 -10.18 -54.92
N TYR A 587 -16.82 -11.08 -53.97
CA TYR A 587 -17.42 -10.77 -52.68
C TYR A 587 -16.46 -11.16 -51.56
N ARG A 588 -16.37 -10.33 -50.52
CA ARG A 588 -15.67 -10.65 -49.28
C ARG A 588 -16.47 -10.17 -48.08
N LEU A 589 -16.26 -10.79 -46.93
CA LEU A 589 -16.87 -10.41 -45.67
C LEU A 589 -15.81 -9.75 -44.79
N VAL A 590 -16.16 -8.61 -44.18
CA VAL A 590 -15.44 -8.05 -43.05
C VAL A 590 -16.21 -8.46 -41.79
N LEU A 591 -15.50 -9.05 -40.84
CA LEU A 591 -15.97 -9.44 -39.52
C LEU A 591 -15.49 -8.40 -38.52
N PHE A 592 -16.29 -8.11 -37.50
CA PHE A 592 -15.89 -7.27 -36.40
C PHE A 592 -16.16 -7.96 -35.07
N ASN A 593 -15.28 -7.76 -34.09
CA ASN A 593 -15.55 -7.99 -32.68
C ASN A 593 -15.54 -6.62 -32.03
N ASP A 594 -16.74 -6.12 -31.71
CA ASP A 594 -16.89 -4.77 -31.17
C ASP A 594 -16.41 -4.70 -29.71
N ALA A 595 -16.28 -5.85 -29.01
CA ALA A 595 -15.76 -5.96 -27.64
C ALA A 595 -14.23 -6.17 -27.57
N TYR A 596 -13.54 -6.46 -28.69
CA TYR A 596 -12.09 -6.72 -28.68
C TYR A 596 -11.31 -5.65 -29.46
N VAL A 597 -10.77 -4.66 -28.75
CA VAL A 597 -10.20 -3.44 -29.36
C VAL A 597 -8.83 -3.68 -30.02
N CYS A 598 -8.06 -4.67 -29.56
CA CYS A 598 -6.70 -4.93 -30.04
C CYS A 598 -6.61 -5.44 -31.48
N ASP A 599 -7.53 -6.31 -31.90
CA ASP A 599 -7.65 -6.76 -33.29
C ASP A 599 -9.13 -6.89 -33.69
N PRO A 600 -9.81 -5.76 -33.87
CA PRO A 600 -11.28 -5.70 -33.87
C PRO A 600 -11.89 -6.22 -35.16
N SER A 601 -11.09 -6.58 -36.18
CA SER A 601 -11.65 -6.98 -37.47
C SER A 601 -10.80 -7.96 -38.25
N ALA A 602 -11.47 -8.94 -38.87
CA ALA A 602 -10.87 -9.86 -39.82
C ALA A 602 -11.56 -9.76 -41.19
N ILE A 603 -10.81 -10.06 -42.26
CA ILE A 603 -11.30 -9.98 -43.63
C ILE A 603 -11.20 -11.36 -44.29
N SER A 604 -12.31 -11.83 -44.85
CA SER A 604 -12.34 -13.10 -45.58
C SER A 604 -11.58 -13.04 -46.90
N ASP A 605 -11.15 -14.21 -47.36
CA ASP A 605 -10.77 -14.40 -48.76
C ASP A 605 -11.92 -13.96 -49.69
N ALA A 606 -11.55 -13.38 -50.84
CA ALA A 606 -12.51 -12.94 -51.84
C ALA A 606 -12.99 -14.10 -52.73
N ILE A 607 -14.31 -14.23 -52.84
CA ILE A 607 -15.01 -15.26 -53.60
C ILE A 607 -15.36 -14.71 -54.98
N THR A 608 -15.12 -15.47 -56.04
CA THR A 608 -15.54 -15.09 -57.40
C THR A 608 -16.88 -15.74 -57.76
N LEU A 609 -17.79 -14.95 -58.35
CA LEU A 609 -19.05 -15.41 -58.90
C LEU A 609 -18.91 -15.80 -60.39
N ASP A 610 -19.19 -17.07 -60.71
CA ASP A 610 -19.32 -17.61 -62.08
C ASP A 610 -20.82 -17.76 -62.41
N VAL A 611 -21.28 -17.03 -63.42
CA VAL A 611 -22.66 -16.99 -63.89
C VAL A 611 -22.79 -17.84 -65.15
N ARG A 612 -23.61 -18.89 -65.06
CA ARG A 612 -23.84 -19.83 -66.16
C ARG A 612 -25.26 -19.77 -66.68
N VAL A 613 -25.47 -20.18 -67.93
CA VAL A 613 -26.82 -20.31 -68.50
C VAL A 613 -27.26 -21.77 -68.44
N ALA A 614 -28.44 -22.04 -67.89
CA ALA A 614 -28.89 -23.41 -67.59
C ALA A 614 -29.07 -24.31 -68.83
N SER A 615 -29.40 -23.76 -70.01
CA SER A 615 -29.46 -24.47 -71.31
C SER A 615 -29.70 -23.50 -72.48
N MET A 616 -28.95 -23.65 -73.59
CA MET A 616 -29.36 -23.09 -74.89
C MET A 616 -30.14 -24.13 -75.70
N ILE A 617 -31.39 -23.84 -76.08
CA ILE A 617 -32.14 -24.63 -77.07
C ILE A 617 -31.56 -24.31 -78.45
N THR A 618 -30.74 -25.20 -79.01
CA THR A 618 -30.36 -25.12 -80.44
C THR A 618 -31.31 -25.97 -81.27
N ASN A 619 -32.05 -25.33 -82.17
CA ASN A 619 -32.97 -26.02 -83.08
C ASN A 619 -32.16 -26.68 -84.21
N ARG A 620 -31.72 -27.93 -84.00
CA ARG A 620 -30.94 -28.68 -85.01
C ARG A 620 -31.91 -29.20 -86.09
N LYS A 621 -31.92 -28.55 -87.27
CA LYS A 621 -32.68 -28.92 -88.48
C LYS A 621 -32.72 -30.45 -88.70
N ILE A 622 -33.92 -31.04 -88.74
CA ILE A 622 -34.14 -32.39 -89.25
C ILE A 622 -34.21 -32.32 -90.78
N THR A 623 -33.34 -33.05 -91.47
CA THR A 623 -33.45 -33.31 -92.93
C THR A 623 -33.89 -34.75 -93.12
N PHE A 624 -35.08 -34.99 -93.66
CA PHE A 624 -35.50 -36.33 -94.08
C PHE A 624 -34.97 -36.59 -95.50
N ARG A 625 -34.12 -37.62 -95.65
CA ARG A 625 -33.88 -38.30 -96.93
C ARG A 625 -34.85 -39.47 -97.02
N VAL A 626 -35.65 -39.53 -98.09
CA VAL A 626 -36.36 -40.75 -98.48
C VAL A 626 -35.65 -41.26 -99.72
N ASP A 627 -35.01 -42.42 -99.60
CA ASP A 627 -34.40 -43.13 -100.72
C ASP A 627 -35.47 -43.85 -101.55
N LYS A 628 -35.18 -43.92 -102.85
CA LYS A 628 -36.01 -44.38 -103.95
C LYS A 628 -35.86 -45.90 -104.11
N GLU A 629 -36.96 -46.65 -104.12
CA GLU A 629 -37.00 -47.96 -104.77
C GLU A 629 -38.14 -48.02 -105.79
N GLY A 630 -37.80 -48.50 -106.99
CA GLY A 630 -38.71 -48.70 -108.10
C GLY A 630 -38.92 -50.18 -108.39
N SER A 631 -40.11 -50.48 -108.89
CA SER A 631 -40.41 -51.57 -109.82
C SER A 631 -41.36 -51.04 -110.87
#